data_AF-A0A0Q7W8Q6-F1
#
_entry.id   AF-A0A0Q7W8Q6-F1
#
_cell.length_a   1.000
_cell.length_b   1.000
_cell.length_c   1.000
_cell.angle_alpha   90.00
_cell.angle_beta   90.00
_cell.angle_gamma   90.00
#
_symmetry.space_group_name_H-M   'P 1'
#
loop_
_entity.id
_entity.type
_entity.pdbx_description
1 polymer ?
#
loop_
_entity_poly.entity_id
_entity_poly.type
_entity_poly.pdbx_seq_one_letter_code
_entity_poly.pdbx_strand_id
1 'polypeptide(L)' 'MDEPGRQEFAETLMLNFLVQQAAYVDAVERDDRVMQQRLGDAAVARFRNEMGVDLRRLRLTNQGFVKAS' A
#
# COMPACT_ATOMS: atom_id res chain seq x y z
N MET A 1 10.42 -20.18 0.08
CA MET A 1 8.97 -20.04 -0.13
C MET A 1 8.58 -20.85 -1.33
N ASP A 2 7.66 -21.75 -1.12
CA ASP A 2 7.17 -22.77 -2.02
C ASP A 2 5.95 -22.16 -2.76
N GLU A 3 5.55 -22.70 -3.91
CA GLU A 3 4.46 -22.16 -4.73
C GLU A 3 3.18 -21.81 -3.92
N PRO A 4 2.69 -22.68 -3.00
CA PRO A 4 1.49 -22.40 -2.21
C PRO A 4 1.67 -21.26 -1.21
N GLY A 5 2.84 -21.19 -0.56
CA GLY A 5 3.13 -20.14 0.42
C GLY A 5 3.28 -18.76 -0.23
N ARG A 6 3.71 -18.70 -1.50
CA ARG A 6 3.70 -17.44 -2.27
C ARG A 6 2.29 -17.01 -2.64
N GLN A 7 1.43 -17.96 -3.00
CA GLN A 7 0.05 -17.68 -3.37
C GLN A 7 -0.77 -17.16 -2.18
N GLU A 8 -0.71 -17.84 -1.04
CA GLU A 8 -1.41 -17.42 0.18
C GLU A 8 -0.96 -16.02 0.65
N PHE A 9 0.34 -15.73 0.54
CA PHE A 9 0.90 -14.41 0.82
C PHE A 9 0.37 -13.35 -0.15
N ALA A 10 0.32 -13.66 -1.45
CA ALA A 10 -0.21 -12.75 -2.47
C ALA A 10 -1.71 -12.49 -2.27
N GLU A 11 -2.51 -13.51 -1.97
CA GLU A 11 -3.95 -13.38 -1.69
C GLU A 11 -4.19 -12.51 -0.46
N THR A 12 -3.41 -12.71 0.60
CA THR A 12 -3.47 -11.89 1.81
C THR A 12 -3.12 -10.43 1.52
N LEU A 13 -2.07 -10.16 0.73
CA LEU A 13 -1.71 -8.81 0.32
C LEU A 13 -2.83 -8.14 -0.50
N MET A 14 -3.41 -8.87 -1.45
CA MET A 14 -4.49 -8.36 -2.31
C MET A 14 -5.75 -8.03 -1.50
N LEU A 15 -6.17 -8.92 -0.59
CA LEU A 15 -7.33 -8.66 0.28
C LEU A 15 -7.09 -7.43 1.16
N ASN A 16 -5.90 -7.32 1.75
CA ASN A 16 -5.54 -6.15 2.56
C ASN A 16 -5.54 -4.86 1.75
N PHE A 17 -5.14 -4.91 0.47
CA PHE A 17 -5.18 -3.77 -0.44
C PHE A 17 -6.61 -3.34 -0.76
N LEU A 18 -7.50 -4.29 -1.09
CA LEU A 18 -8.90 -4.00 -1.42
C LEU A 18 -9.65 -3.35 -0.24
N VAL A 19 -9.42 -3.85 0.98
CA VAL A 19 -10.01 -3.27 2.20
C VAL A 19 -9.52 -1.84 2.44
N GLN A 20 -8.22 -1.59 2.27
CA GLN A 20 -7.65 -0.24 2.41
C GLN A 20 -8.18 0.71 1.35
N GLN A 21 -8.33 0.25 0.10
CA GLN A 21 -8.90 1.04 -0.98
C GLN A 21 -10.36 1.42 -0.68
N ALA A 22 -11.19 0.49 -0.21
CA ALA A 22 -12.58 0.77 0.15
C ALA A 22 -12.67 1.82 1.27
N ALA A 23 -11.83 1.71 2.31
CA ALA A 23 -11.77 2.70 3.39
C ALA A 23 -11.28 4.08 2.90
N TYR A 24 -10.32 4.11 1.97
CA TYR A 24 -9.84 5.35 1.38
C TYR A 24 -10.90 6.03 0.52
N VAL A 25 -11.62 5.26 -0.31
CA VAL A 25 -12.73 5.78 -1.15
C VAL A 25 -13.82 6.37 -0.27
N ASP A 26 -14.24 5.70 0.80
CA ASP A 26 -15.22 6.24 1.76
C ASP A 26 -14.73 7.56 2.40
N ALA A 27 -13.45 7.66 2.76
CA ALA A 27 -12.87 8.88 3.29
C ALA A 27 -12.79 10.02 2.25
N VAL A 28 -12.63 9.70 0.96
CA VAL A 28 -12.69 10.66 -0.15
C VAL A 28 -14.13 11.14 -0.35
N GLU A 29 -15.10 10.24 -0.39
CA GLU A 29 -16.52 10.56 -0.55
C GLU A 29 -17.04 11.46 0.58
N ARG A 30 -16.48 11.33 1.79
CA ARG A 30 -16.82 12.14 2.97
C ARG A 30 -16.00 13.43 3.12
N ASP A 31 -15.06 13.72 2.21
CA ASP A 31 -14.04 14.79 2.35
C ASP A 31 -13.29 14.75 3.70
N ASP A 32 -13.13 13.55 4.28
CA ASP A 32 -12.41 13.35 5.54
C ASP A 32 -10.90 13.30 5.28
N ARG A 33 -10.30 14.48 5.16
CA ARG A 33 -8.87 14.65 4.88
C ARG A 33 -7.97 14.06 5.96
N VAL A 34 -8.44 14.04 7.22
CA VAL A 34 -7.68 13.47 8.34
C VAL A 34 -7.63 11.95 8.19
N MET A 35 -8.75 11.32 7.86
CA MET A 35 -8.80 9.89 7.61
C MET A 35 -7.99 9.50 6.37
N GLN A 36 -8.04 10.29 5.29
CA GLN A 36 -7.22 10.07 4.10
C GLN A 36 -5.72 10.06 4.42
N GLN A 37 -5.24 11.01 5.24
CA GLN A 37 -3.83 11.05 5.66
C GLN A 37 -3.47 9.84 6.53
N ARG A 38 -4.30 9.49 7.51
CA ARG A 38 -4.05 8.32 8.38
C ARG A 38 -4.00 7.02 7.60
N LEU A 39 -4.90 6.84 6.65
CA LEU A 39 -4.93 5.67 5.76
C LEU A 39 -3.69 5.62 4.86
N GLY A 40 -3.27 6.77 4.31
CA GLY A 40 -2.04 6.88 3.53
C GLY A 40 -0.79 6.52 4.34
N ASP A 41 -0.67 7.04 5.56
CA ASP A 41 0.45 6.72 6.46
C ASP A 41 0.48 5.25 6.86
N ALA A 42 -0.69 4.66 7.13
CA ALA A 42 -0.82 3.23 7.44
C ALA A 42 -0.40 2.35 6.25
N ALA A 43 -0.82 2.70 5.02
CA ALA A 43 -0.43 2.00 3.81
C ALA A 43 1.10 2.04 3.60
N VAL A 44 1.73 3.21 3.80
CA VAL A 44 3.21 3.34 3.73
C VAL A 44 3.90 2.46 4.77
N ALA A 45 3.44 2.49 6.02
CA ALA A 45 4.03 1.68 7.09
C ALA A 45 3.92 0.17 6.79
N ARG A 46 2.78 -0.26 6.24
CA ARG A 46 2.53 -1.65 5.87
C ARG A 46 3.38 -2.11 4.71
N PHE A 47 3.49 -1.32 3.64
CA PHE A 47 4.41 -1.60 2.53
C PHE A 47 5.85 -1.71 2.99
N ARG A 48 6.29 -0.81 3.89
CA ARG A 48 7.63 -0.87 4.45
C ARG A 48 7.87 -2.15 5.25
N ASN A 49 6.90 -2.58 6.05
CA ASN A 49 7.04 -3.73 6.94
C ASN A 49 6.85 -5.07 6.21
N GLU A 50 5.90 -5.17 5.28
CA GLU A 50 5.55 -6.43 4.61
C GLU A 50 6.38 -6.67 3.34
N MET A 51 6.76 -5.62 2.60
CA MET A 51 7.51 -5.75 1.35
C MET A 51 9.00 -5.39 1.50
N GLY A 52 9.41 -4.83 2.64
CA GLY A 52 10.76 -4.28 2.82
C GLY A 52 11.05 -3.05 1.93
N VAL A 53 10.01 -2.46 1.34
CA VAL A 53 10.11 -1.35 0.38
C VAL A 53 9.57 -0.07 1.02
N ASP A 54 10.43 0.92 1.17
CA ASP A 54 10.03 2.25 1.64
C ASP A 54 9.51 3.09 0.47
N LEU A 55 8.18 3.20 0.34
CA LEU A 55 7.52 3.99 -0.70
C LEU A 55 7.93 5.47 -0.66
N ARG A 56 8.29 6.02 0.51
CA ARG A 56 8.76 7.42 0.62
C ARG A 56 10.16 7.60 0.03
N ARG A 57 10.89 6.50 -0.14
CA ARG A 57 12.18 6.44 -0.84
C ARG A 57 12.02 5.98 -2.28
N LEU A 58 10.82 5.98 -2.83
CA LEU A 58 10.57 5.66 -4.23
C LEU A 58 9.92 6.84 -4.94
N ARG A 59 10.44 7.15 -6.12
CA ARG A 59 9.85 8.11 -7.05
C ARG A 59 9.26 7.33 -8.22
N LEU A 60 7.98 7.58 -8.52
CA LEU A 60 7.36 7.05 -9.73
C LEU A 60 7.94 7.77 -10.95
N THR A 61 8.42 7.02 -11.94
CA THR A 61 8.94 7.53 -13.22
C THR A 61 8.29 6.79 -14.38
N ASN A 62 8.56 7.26 -15.61
CA ASN A 62 8.09 6.58 -16.83
C ASN A 62 8.68 5.15 -17.00
N GLN A 63 9.68 4.77 -16.19
CA GLN A 63 10.26 3.42 -16.17
C GLN A 63 9.84 2.60 -14.92
N GLY A 64 8.87 3.10 -14.15
CA GLY A 64 8.42 2.49 -12.90
C GLY A 64 9.00 3.16 -11.66
N PHE A 65 9.03 2.45 -10.53
CA PHE A 65 9.51 2.96 -9.25
C PHE A 65 11.05 2.94 -9.20
N VAL A 66 11.66 4.10 -9.01
CA VAL A 66 13.12 4.25 -8.79
C VAL A 66 13.40 4.78 -7.39
N LYS A 67 14.59 4.52 -6.84
CA LYS A 67 15.00 5.06 -5.54
C LYS A 67 15.01 6.60 -5.58
N ALA A 68 14.28 7.25 -4.67
CA ALA A 68 14.34 8.68 -4.45
C ALA A 68 15.71 9.01 -3.84
N SER A 69 16.52 9.73 -4.61
CA SER A 69 17.83 10.27 -4.25
C SER A 69 17.70 11.52 -3.39
#